data_AF-A0A2V5TKM8-F1
#
_entry.id   AF-A0A2V5TKM8-F1
#
_cell.length_a   1.000
_cell.length_b   1.000
_cell.length_c   1.000
_cell.angle_alpha   90.00
_cell.angle_beta   90.00
_cell.angle_gamma   90.00
#
_symmetry.space_group_name_H-M   'P 1'
#
loop_
_entity.id
_entity.type
_entity.pdbx_description
1 polymer ?
#
loop_
_entity_poly.entity_id
_entity_poly.type
_entity_poly.pdbx_seq_one_letter_code
_entity_poly.pdbx_strand_id
1 'polypeptide(L)'
;MKANASSTSLVPRQHYPNVLPLKGEIDLQVSPVLTQSLNAMTEKKPERMVIDLSRATYIDSAGLAALILAMQTVQAYGGRFFLTGLHETMRSIFETSRLDQVFQIFPDVDAALAAN
;
A
#
# COMPACT_ATOMS: atom_id res chain seq x y z
N MET A 1 -12.52 -10.95 36.21
CA MET A 1 -11.18 -10.50 35.80
C MET A 1 -10.90 -11.00 34.40
N LYS A 2 -10.66 -10.08 33.44
CA LYS A 2 -9.88 -10.15 32.18
C LYS A 2 -10.05 -11.40 31.26
N ALA A 3 -10.28 -11.34 29.96
CA ALA A 3 -10.07 -10.27 28.98
C ALA A 3 -10.91 -10.51 27.71
N ASN A 4 -11.47 -9.40 27.19
CA ASN A 4 -11.54 -9.02 25.78
C ASN A 4 -11.22 -10.10 24.72
N ALA A 5 -12.26 -10.64 24.08
CA ALA A 5 -12.17 -11.17 22.73
C ALA A 5 -12.70 -10.09 21.77
N SER A 6 -11.80 -9.25 21.28
CA SER A 6 -12.11 -8.23 20.27
C SER A 6 -12.56 -8.94 19.00
N SER A 7 -13.79 -8.60 18.59
CA SER A 7 -14.44 -8.98 17.35
C SER A 7 -13.49 -8.93 16.15
N THR A 8 -12.93 -10.08 15.75
CA THR A 8 -12.34 -10.22 14.41
C THR A 8 -13.51 -10.43 13.45
N SER A 9 -14.18 -9.33 13.10
CA SER A 9 -15.11 -9.33 11.98
C SER A 9 -14.29 -9.55 10.72
N LEU A 10 -14.17 -10.82 10.30
CA LEU A 10 -13.66 -11.21 9.00
C LEU A 10 -14.57 -10.56 7.96
N VAL A 11 -14.21 -9.36 7.51
CA VAL A 11 -14.90 -8.69 6.42
C VAL A 11 -14.75 -9.60 5.20
N PRO A 12 -15.83 -9.89 4.46
CA PRO A 12 -15.75 -10.71 3.25
C PRO A 12 -14.66 -10.13 2.34
N ARG A 13 -13.96 -10.96 1.55
CA ARG A 13 -13.01 -10.53 0.51
C ARG A 13 -13.72 -9.67 -0.52
N GLN A 14 -13.97 -8.41 -0.20
CA GLN A 14 -14.57 -7.43 -1.07
C GLN A 14 -13.46 -6.90 -1.97
N HIS A 15 -13.73 -6.81 -3.27
CA HIS A 15 -12.91 -6.03 -4.18
C HIS A 15 -12.98 -4.57 -3.74
N TYR A 16 -12.04 -4.16 -2.90
CA TYR A 16 -11.93 -2.78 -2.48
C TYR A 16 -11.43 -1.97 -3.69
N PRO A 17 -12.22 -1.02 -4.22
CA PRO A 17 -11.86 -0.23 -5.41
C PRO A 17 -10.63 0.67 -5.17
N ASN A 18 -10.22 0.79 -3.92
CA ASN A 18 -9.13 1.59 -3.43
C ASN A 18 -7.93 0.76 -2.92
N VAL A 19 -7.93 -0.56 -3.12
CA VAL A 19 -6.81 -1.44 -2.81
C VAL A 19 -6.15 -1.90 -4.12
N LEU A 20 -4.85 -1.68 -4.27
CA LEU A 20 -4.06 -2.14 -5.41
C LEU A 20 -3.10 -3.26 -4.98
N PRO A 21 -3.39 -4.54 -5.31
CA PRO A 21 -2.46 -5.62 -5.05
C PRO A 21 -1.35 -5.64 -6.09
N LEU A 22 -0.10 -5.57 -5.64
CA LEU A 22 1.09 -5.77 -6.45
C LEU A 22 1.59 -7.21 -6.30
N LYS A 23 2.10 -7.76 -7.41
CA LYS A 23 2.56 -9.15 -7.46
C LYS A 23 3.86 -9.24 -8.27
N GLY A 24 4.78 -10.09 -7.80
CA GLY A 24 6.04 -10.35 -8.47
C GLY A 24 7.01 -9.18 -8.37
N GLU A 25 7.85 -9.04 -9.39
CA GLU A 25 8.90 -8.04 -9.44
C GLU A 25 8.35 -6.74 -10.03
N ILE A 26 8.53 -5.64 -9.30
CA ILE A 26 8.17 -4.30 -9.74
C ILE A 26 9.44 -3.61 -10.26
N ASP A 27 9.75 -3.89 -11.52
CA ASP A 27 10.93 -3.38 -12.22
C ASP A 27 10.58 -2.31 -13.26
N LEU A 28 11.55 -1.89 -14.08
CA LEU A 28 11.37 -0.93 -15.18
C LEU A 28 10.32 -1.35 -16.22
N GLN A 29 10.00 -2.64 -16.35
CA GLN A 29 8.96 -3.11 -17.28
C GLN A 29 7.57 -2.95 -16.67
N VAL A 30 7.44 -3.18 -15.36
CA VAL A 30 6.15 -3.11 -14.63
C VAL A 30 5.83 -1.69 -14.17
N SER A 31 6.85 -0.88 -13.87
CA SER A 31 6.73 0.48 -13.33
C SER A 31 5.84 1.43 -14.16
N PRO A 32 5.85 1.40 -15.51
CA PRO A 32 4.93 2.22 -16.31
C PRO A 32 3.46 1.82 -16.13
N VAL A 33 3.17 0.51 -16.04
CA VAL A 33 1.82 -0.02 -15.85
C VAL A 33 1.33 0.26 -14.43
N LEU A 34 2.22 0.12 -13.45
CA LEU A 34 1.96 0.53 -12.06
C LEU A 34 1.57 2.00 -11.99
N THR A 35 2.35 2.87 -12.64
CA THR A 35 2.11 4.33 -12.64
C THR A 35 0.75 4.68 -13.25
N GLN A 36 0.37 4.06 -14.37
CA GLN A 36 -0.96 4.27 -14.96
C GLN A 36 -2.08 3.80 -14.03
N SER A 37 -1.91 2.65 -13.38
CA SER A 37 -2.89 2.11 -12.43
C SER A 37 -3.06 3.02 -11.22
N LEU A 38 -1.96 3.52 -10.66
CA LEU A 38 -1.97 4.48 -9.56
C LEU A 38 -2.68 5.78 -9.98
N ASN A 39 -2.35 6.33 -11.15
CA ASN A 39 -3.00 7.55 -11.65
C ASN A 39 -4.51 7.37 -11.83
N ALA A 40 -4.95 6.27 -12.44
CA ALA A 40 -6.37 5.98 -12.62
C ALA A 40 -7.12 5.82 -11.27
N MET A 41 -6.43 5.35 -10.23
CA MET A 41 -7.01 5.27 -8.89
C MET A 41 -7.01 6.64 -8.19
N THR A 42 -5.97 7.45 -8.33
CA THR A 42 -5.90 8.78 -7.70
C THR A 42 -6.86 9.78 -8.33
N GLU A 43 -7.17 9.64 -9.62
CA GLU A 43 -8.21 10.42 -10.32
C GLU A 43 -9.59 10.28 -9.67
N LYS A 44 -9.89 9.11 -9.11
CA LYS A 44 -11.13 8.86 -8.37
C LYS A 44 -11.16 9.54 -6.99
N LYS A 45 -10.03 10.13 -6.57
CA LYS A 45 -9.83 10.78 -5.27
C LYS A 45 -10.34 9.96 -4.08
N PRO A 46 -9.94 8.69 -3.93
CA PRO A 46 -10.35 7.89 -2.79
C PRO A 46 -9.81 8.52 -1.50
N GLU A 47 -10.64 8.55 -0.45
CA GLU A 47 -10.24 9.02 0.88
C GLU A 47 -9.07 8.19 1.45
N ARG A 48 -9.02 6.91 1.11
CA ARG A 48 -7.97 5.98 1.52
C ARG A 48 -7.54 5.17 0.31
N MET A 49 -6.25 5.09 0.05
CA MET A 49 -5.65 4.22 -0.96
C MET A 49 -4.67 3.27 -0.28
N VAL A 50 -4.80 1.98 -0.55
CA VAL A 50 -3.96 0.94 0.05
C VAL A 50 -3.23 0.20 -1.06
N ILE A 51 -1.92 0.06 -0.93
CA ILE A 51 -1.12 -0.79 -1.82
C ILE A 51 -0.76 -2.06 -1.05
N ASP A 52 -1.12 -3.21 -1.61
CA ASP A 52 -0.84 -4.51 -1.03
C ASP A 52 0.39 -5.12 -1.69
N LEU A 53 1.49 -5.19 -0.93
CA LEU A 53 2.79 -5.72 -1.33
C LEU A 53 2.98 -7.18 -0.89
N SER A 54 1.96 -7.83 -0.31
CA SER A 54 2.06 -9.20 0.23
C SER A 54 2.50 -10.26 -0.79
N ARG A 55 2.28 -10.00 -2.09
CA ARG A 55 2.66 -10.90 -3.19
C ARG A 55 3.71 -10.31 -4.11
N ALA A 56 4.16 -9.09 -3.85
CA ALA A 56 5.31 -8.55 -4.55
C ALA A 56 6.57 -9.25 -3.99
N THR A 57 7.62 -9.37 -4.79
CA THR A 57 8.89 -10.03 -4.40
C THR A 57 10.08 -9.10 -4.46
N TYR A 58 9.99 -8.03 -5.26
CA TYR A 58 11.02 -7.01 -5.41
C TYR A 58 10.43 -5.69 -5.88
N ILE A 59 11.09 -4.57 -5.59
CA ILE A 59 10.77 -3.25 -6.13
C ILE A 59 12.05 -2.47 -6.38
N ASP A 60 12.18 -1.89 -7.57
CA ASP A 60 13.30 -1.03 -7.94
C ASP A 60 13.05 0.46 -7.60
N SER A 61 14.00 1.32 -7.97
CA SER A 61 13.88 2.76 -7.74
C SER A 61 12.73 3.42 -8.51
N ALA A 62 12.36 2.91 -9.68
CA ALA A 62 11.26 3.45 -10.48
C ALA A 62 9.91 3.10 -9.86
N GLY A 63 9.74 1.86 -9.39
CA GLY A 63 8.55 1.43 -8.64
C GLY A 63 8.38 2.25 -7.35
N LEU A 64 9.46 2.45 -6.60
CA LEU A 64 9.44 3.29 -5.39
C LEU A 64 9.07 4.74 -5.72
N ALA A 65 9.64 5.33 -6.76
CA ALA A 65 9.31 6.67 -7.20
C ALA A 65 7.82 6.80 -7.58
N ALA A 66 7.26 5.81 -8.27
CA ALA A 66 5.83 5.77 -8.61
C ALA A 66 4.94 5.75 -7.35
N LEU A 67 5.31 4.96 -6.33
CA LEU A 67 4.58 4.93 -5.06
C LEU A 67 4.66 6.26 -4.31
N ILE A 68 5.82 6.92 -4.30
CA ILE A 68 6.00 8.24 -3.67
C ILE A 68 5.13 9.29 -4.36
N LEU A 69 5.13 9.33 -5.70
CA LEU A 69 4.32 10.28 -6.48
C LEU A 69 2.82 10.05 -6.25
N ALA A 70 2.38 8.80 -6.22
CA ALA A 70 0.99 8.46 -5.90
C ALA A 70 0.63 8.90 -4.47
N MET A 71 1.48 8.63 -3.49
CA MET A 71 1.29 9.08 -2.11
C MET A 71 1.14 10.61 -2.03
N GLN A 72 2.04 11.36 -2.66
CA GLN A 72 1.98 12.83 -2.70
C GLN A 72 0.69 13.32 -3.34
N THR A 73 0.26 12.70 -4.44
CA THR A 73 -1.00 13.03 -5.12
C THR A 73 -2.20 12.78 -4.22
N VAL A 74 -2.22 11.63 -3.52
CA VAL A 74 -3.28 11.26 -2.58
C VAL A 74 -3.38 12.26 -1.43
N GLN A 75 -2.24 12.61 -0.83
CA GLN A 75 -2.16 13.57 0.26
C GLN A 75 -2.54 14.99 -0.18
N ALA A 76 -2.21 15.38 -1.42
CA ALA A 76 -2.51 16.73 -1.93
C ALA A 76 -4.02 17.04 -1.98
N TYR A 77 -4.87 16.02 -2.16
CA TYR A 77 -6.33 16.19 -2.08
C TYR A 77 -6.92 15.81 -0.70
N GLY A 78 -6.08 15.52 0.30
CA GLY A 78 -6.50 15.18 1.67
C GLY A 78 -6.82 13.70 1.89
N GLY A 79 -6.53 12.84 0.91
CA GLY A 79 -6.63 11.40 1.08
C GLY A 79 -5.46 10.82 1.85
N ARG A 80 -5.55 9.52 2.15
CA ARG A 80 -4.54 8.76 2.89
C ARG A 80 -3.98 7.64 2.05
N PHE A 81 -2.69 7.43 2.14
CA PHE A 81 -1.99 6.42 1.37
C PHE A 81 -1.28 5.46 2.32
N PHE A 82 -1.54 4.18 2.17
CA PHE A 82 -1.06 3.13 3.05
C PHE A 82 -0.38 2.02 2.26
N LEU A 83 0.68 1.45 2.83
CA LEU A 83 1.32 0.24 2.34
C LEU A 83 1.00 -0.93 3.27
N THR A 84 0.85 -2.12 2.71
CA THR A 84 0.55 -3.34 3.47
C THR A 84 1.36 -4.53 2.97
N GLY A 85 1.49 -5.56 3.79
CA GLY A 85 2.05 -6.84 3.33
C GLY A 85 3.56 -6.81 3.04
N LEU A 86 4.34 -5.94 3.68
CA LEU A 86 5.80 -6.01 3.60
C LEU A 86 6.32 -7.28 4.29
N HIS A 87 6.81 -8.23 3.49
CA HIS A 87 7.57 -9.39 3.96
C HIS A 87 9.01 -8.98 4.29
N GLU A 88 9.75 -9.85 4.98
CA GLU A 88 11.07 -9.55 5.59
C GLU A 88 12.07 -8.89 4.62
N THR A 89 12.25 -9.45 3.43
CA THR A 89 13.18 -8.91 2.42
C THR A 89 12.82 -7.49 1.98
N MET A 90 11.55 -7.23 1.63
CA MET A 90 11.12 -5.88 1.28
C MET A 90 11.19 -4.92 2.45
N ARG A 91 10.85 -5.38 3.66
CA ARG A 91 10.96 -4.57 4.86
C ARG A 91 12.39 -4.09 5.06
N SER A 92 13.40 -4.95 4.91
CA SER A 92 14.80 -4.56 4.99
C SER A 92 15.19 -3.51 3.95
N ILE A 93 14.67 -3.58 2.73
CA ILE A 93 14.89 -2.55 1.70
C ILE A 93 14.28 -1.21 2.16
N PHE A 94 13.04 -1.23 2.63
CA PHE A 94 12.36 -0.02 3.11
C PHE A 94 13.07 0.62 4.30
N GLU A 95 13.50 -0.18 5.29
CA GLU A 95 14.23 0.30 6.46
C GLU A 95 15.62 0.85 6.09
N THR A 96 16.36 0.14 5.23
CA THR A 96 17.69 0.60 4.77
C THR A 96 17.60 1.90 3.98
N SER A 97 16.55 2.05 3.17
CA SER A 97 16.27 3.26 2.40
C SER A 97 15.51 4.35 3.19
N ARG A 98 15.22 4.12 4.48
CA ARG A 98 14.42 5.01 5.35
C ARG A 98 13.03 5.35 4.80
N LEU A 99 12.49 4.48 3.97
CA LEU A 99 11.15 4.63 3.38
C LEU A 99 10.04 4.26 4.35
N ASP A 100 10.37 3.51 5.40
CA ASP A 100 9.50 3.26 6.56
C ASP A 100 9.08 4.54 7.28
N GLN A 101 9.86 5.63 7.16
CA GLN A 101 9.53 6.95 7.70
C GLN A 101 8.67 7.78 6.75
N VAL A 102 8.66 7.42 5.47
CA VAL A 102 7.90 8.11 4.41
C VAL A 102 6.49 7.54 4.30
N PHE A 103 6.37 6.22 4.37
CA PHE A 103 5.11 5.52 4.20
C PHE A 103 4.51 5.07 5.53
N GLN A 104 3.19 5.20 5.66
CA GLN A 104 2.46 4.52 6.72
C GLN A 104 2.23 3.07 6.31
N ILE A 105 2.88 2.15 7.02
CA ILE A 105 2.89 0.73 6.74
C ILE A 105 2.05 -0.01 7.78
N PHE A 106 1.11 -0.83 7.31
CA PHE A 106 0.26 -1.70 8.11
C PHE A 106 0.59 -3.18 7.83
N PRO A 107 0.28 -4.10 8.74
CA PRO A 107 0.54 -5.53 8.52
C PRO A 107 -0.25 -6.10 7.34
N ASP A 108 -1.52 -5.69 7.21
CA ASP A 108 -2.46 -6.21 6.22
C ASP A 108 -3.47 -5.14 5.77
N VAL A 109 -4.21 -5.45 4.72
CA VAL A 109 -5.21 -4.57 4.10
C VAL A 109 -6.33 -4.18 5.07
N ASP A 110 -6.79 -5.11 5.91
CA ASP A 110 -7.90 -4.85 6.83
C ASP A 110 -7.47 -3.84 7.91
N ALA A 111 -6.25 -3.97 8.44
CA ALA A 111 -5.65 -3.02 9.37
C ALA A 111 -5.50 -1.62 8.76
N ALA A 112 -5.09 -1.53 7.49
CA ALA A 112 -4.96 -0.25 6.78
C ALA A 112 -6.32 0.41 6.52
N LEU A 113 -7.35 -0.37 6.20
CA LEU A 113 -8.70 0.16 5.95
C LEU A 113 -9.41 0.60 7.23
N ALA A 114 -9.09 -0.05 8.36
CA ALA A 114 -9.57 0.33 9.69
C ALA A 114 -8.84 1.54 10.30
N ALA A 115 -7.71 1.96 9.71
CA ALA A 115 -6.96 3.12 10.18
C ALA A 115 -7.77 4.40 9.97
N ASN A 116 -7.97 5.14 11.07
CA ASN A 116 -8.91 6.27 11.12
C ASN A 116 -8.31 7.57 10.66
#